data_AF-A0A1M3G8T9-F1
#
_entry.id   AF-A0A1M3G8T9-F1
#
_cell.length_a   1.000
_cell.length_b   1.000
_cell.length_c   1.000
_cell.angle_alpha   90.00
_cell.angle_beta   90.00
_cell.angle_gamma   90.00
#
_symmetry.space_group_name_H-M   'P 1'
#
loop_
_entity.id
_entity.type
_entity.pdbx_description
1 polymer ?
#
loop_
_entity_poly.entity_id
_entity_poly.type
_entity_poly.pdbx_seq_one_letter_code
_entity_poly.pdbx_strand_id
1 'polypeptide(L)'
;MAQKKNEENVIQRIRLSRKQLKEMIAKEKGVLEPIFSKEYLNDTYLLPNGHVVVDFDTHGFLYSSFTDLKNWIRQLRKMQDEELPSHILKNRLLYGKEFLLHIPGLLEMVVDVFKLKDSTPTIDQLKIIDEQLMKRRTEITPAVFSGLVAYAGEIIKNSLNNAEWAIVTSAFDTAVYEPLVIEGEMTYNPFFPVYRELFEQYPETNRLSLADAVHIEMNR
;
A
#
# COMPACT_ATOMS: atom_id res chain seq x y z
N MET A 1 21.57 13.05 39.06
CA MET A 1 20.63 12.74 37.96
C MET A 1 21.44 12.64 36.68
N ALA A 2 21.66 11.43 36.18
CA ALA A 2 22.49 11.20 34.99
C ALA A 2 21.59 11.21 33.74
N GLN A 3 21.82 12.18 32.85
CA GLN A 3 21.27 12.16 31.49
C GLN A 3 21.94 11.02 30.72
N LYS A 4 21.19 9.94 30.45
CA LYS A 4 21.59 8.94 29.46
C LYS A 4 21.46 9.58 28.07
N LYS A 5 22.60 9.82 27.41
CA LYS A 5 22.66 10.02 25.95
C LYS A 5 22.04 8.79 25.29
N ASN A 6 20.96 8.99 24.54
CA ASN A 6 20.51 8.01 23.56
C ASN A 6 21.54 8.02 22.42
N GLU A 7 22.46 7.06 22.46
CA GLU A 7 23.21 6.68 21.26
C GLU A 7 22.24 5.89 20.36
N GLU A 8 21.65 6.58 19.39
CA GLU A 8 20.96 5.91 18.29
C GLU A 8 22.02 5.11 17.53
N ASN A 9 22.05 3.79 17.76
CA ASN A 9 22.80 2.86 16.92
C ASN A 9 22.24 2.93 15.49
N VAL A 10 22.89 3.73 14.65
CA VAL A 10 22.60 3.80 13.22
C VAL A 10 22.98 2.45 12.61
N ILE A 11 21.96 1.66 12.26
CA ILE A 11 22.18 0.36 11.62
C ILE A 11 22.68 0.61 10.20
N GLN A 12 23.93 0.25 9.95
CA GLN A 12 24.51 0.33 8.61
C GLN A 12 24.06 -0.90 7.80
N ARG A 13 23.26 -0.64 6.76
CA ARG A 13 22.92 -1.62 5.72
C ARG A 13 23.42 -1.13 4.37
N ILE A 14 23.90 -2.05 3.55
CA ILE A 14 24.36 -1.73 2.19
C ILE A 14 23.34 -2.28 1.20
N ARG A 15 22.79 -1.40 0.36
CA ARG A 15 21.90 -1.82 -0.73
C ARG A 15 22.72 -2.50 -1.82
N LEU A 16 22.27 -3.65 -2.27
CA LEU A 16 22.84 -4.42 -3.37
C LEU A 16 21.87 -4.43 -4.55
N SER A 17 22.37 -4.22 -5.76
CA SER A 17 21.61 -4.57 -6.97
C SER A 17 21.38 -6.08 -7.06
N ARG A 18 20.37 -6.51 -7.83
CA ARG A 18 20.09 -7.94 -8.05
C ARG A 18 21.32 -8.72 -8.52
N LYS A 19 22.14 -8.11 -9.37
CA LYS A 19 23.38 -8.70 -9.87
C LYS A 19 24.40 -8.90 -8.74
N GLN A 20 24.69 -7.84 -7.99
CA GLN A 20 25.63 -7.89 -6.85
C GLN A 20 25.18 -8.87 -5.78
N LEU A 21 23.87 -8.94 -5.51
CA LEU A 21 23.27 -9.86 -4.56
C LEU A 21 23.56 -11.33 -4.95
N LYS A 22 23.22 -11.71 -6.19
CA LYS A 22 23.44 -13.07 -6.69
C LYS A 22 24.93 -13.43 -6.74
N GLU A 23 25.77 -12.50 -7.21
CA GLU A 23 27.23 -12.67 -7.23
C GLU A 23 27.79 -12.89 -5.82
N MET A 24 27.32 -12.13 -4.83
CA MET A 24 27.75 -12.24 -3.44
C MET A 24 27.34 -13.57 -2.82
N ILE A 25 26.06 -13.97 -2.95
CA ILE A 25 25.56 -15.25 -2.43
C ILE A 25 26.35 -16.42 -3.05
N ALA A 26 26.57 -16.39 -4.37
CA ALA A 26 27.29 -17.46 -5.07
C ALA A 26 28.78 -17.50 -4.67
N LYS A 27 29.46 -16.35 -4.67
CA LYS A 27 30.90 -16.26 -4.39
C LYS A 27 31.23 -16.61 -2.94
N GLU A 28 30.46 -16.08 -1.99
CA GLU A 28 30.68 -16.27 -0.56
C GLU A 28 30.01 -17.56 -0.04
N LYS A 29 29.34 -18.32 -0.90
CA LYS A 29 28.60 -19.56 -0.55
C LYS A 29 27.57 -19.32 0.55
N GLY A 30 26.72 -18.31 0.36
CA GLY A 30 25.64 -17.99 1.28
C GLY A 30 24.67 -19.17 1.44
N VAL A 31 24.32 -19.48 2.68
CA VAL A 31 23.39 -20.56 3.02
C VAL A 31 22.03 -19.94 3.33
N LEU A 32 20.99 -20.40 2.63
CA LEU A 32 19.61 -20.00 2.94
C LEU A 32 19.27 -20.43 4.37
N GLU A 33 18.72 -19.52 5.16
CA GLU A 33 18.33 -19.77 6.53
C GLU A 33 16.80 -19.83 6.64
N PRO A 34 16.19 -21.03 6.61
CA PRO A 34 14.75 -21.20 6.43
C PRO A 34 13.92 -20.58 7.55
N ILE A 35 14.46 -20.54 8.78
CA ILE A 35 13.76 -19.94 9.91
C ILE A 35 13.59 -18.44 9.68
N PHE A 36 14.63 -17.78 9.17
CA PHE A 36 14.61 -16.34 8.93
C PHE A 36 13.90 -15.98 7.64
N SER A 37 14.04 -16.80 6.59
CA SER A 37 13.25 -16.60 5.38
C SER A 37 11.75 -16.65 5.67
N LYS A 38 11.33 -17.55 6.57
CA LYS A 38 9.95 -17.64 7.02
C LYS A 38 9.56 -16.49 7.95
N GLU A 39 10.39 -16.13 8.93
CA GLU A 39 10.08 -15.05 9.87
C GLU A 39 9.96 -13.68 9.17
N TYR A 40 10.69 -13.49 8.06
CA TYR A 40 10.85 -12.20 7.39
C TYR A 40 10.28 -12.14 5.98
N LEU A 41 9.57 -13.19 5.54
CA LEU A 41 8.87 -13.31 4.25
C LEU A 41 9.76 -12.98 3.02
N ASN A 42 11.07 -13.16 3.14
CA ASN A 42 12.06 -12.86 2.12
C ASN A 42 13.23 -13.82 2.27
N ASP A 43 13.80 -14.31 1.18
CA ASP A 43 14.93 -15.24 1.24
C ASP A 43 16.12 -14.59 1.94
N THR A 44 16.56 -15.21 3.04
CA THR A 44 17.62 -14.70 3.90
C THR A 44 18.80 -15.66 3.90
N TYR A 45 19.98 -15.17 3.57
CA TYR A 45 21.21 -15.95 3.45
C TYR A 45 22.24 -15.54 4.51
N LEU A 46 22.81 -16.53 5.19
CA LEU A 46 23.95 -16.35 6.08
C LEU A 46 25.24 -16.55 5.29
N LEU A 47 26.13 -15.56 5.35
CA LEU A 47 27.46 -15.66 4.76
C LEU A 47 28.46 -16.21 5.79
N PRO A 48 29.52 -16.93 5.38
CA PRO A 48 30.52 -17.51 6.30
C PRO A 48 31.25 -16.48 7.17
N ASN A 49 31.33 -15.23 6.72
CA ASN A 49 31.93 -14.12 7.45
C ASN A 49 31.01 -13.52 8.53
N GLY A 50 29.82 -14.09 8.75
CA GLY A 50 28.85 -13.63 9.74
C GLY A 50 27.93 -12.51 9.25
N HIS A 51 28.13 -12.02 8.02
CA HIS A 51 27.20 -11.10 7.38
C HIS A 51 25.89 -11.80 6.99
N VAL A 52 24.83 -11.00 6.88
CA VAL A 52 23.52 -11.49 6.47
C VAL A 52 23.04 -10.74 5.25
N VAL A 53 22.49 -11.49 4.31
CA VAL A 53 21.96 -10.96 3.05
C VAL A 53 20.47 -11.26 2.99
N VAL A 54 19.66 -10.23 2.77
CA VAL A 54 18.21 -10.39 2.54
C VAL A 54 17.91 -10.08 1.09
N ASP A 55 17.29 -11.04 0.42
CA ASP A 55 16.87 -11.00 -0.98
C ASP A 55 15.44 -10.44 -1.09
N PHE A 56 15.30 -9.34 -1.81
CA PHE A 56 14.00 -8.81 -2.26
C PHE A 56 13.89 -8.93 -3.79
N ASP A 57 12.66 -8.91 -4.30
CA ASP A 57 12.38 -9.10 -5.74
C ASP A 57 13.24 -8.24 -6.66
N THR A 58 13.47 -6.98 -6.29
CA THR A 58 14.19 -5.99 -7.12
C THR A 58 15.63 -5.71 -6.67
N HIS A 59 16.00 -6.03 -5.43
CA HIS A 59 17.30 -5.69 -4.84
C HIS A 59 17.58 -6.51 -3.59
N GLY A 60 18.74 -6.32 -2.95
CA GLY A 60 19.02 -6.93 -1.66
C GLY A 60 19.64 -5.95 -0.67
N PHE A 61 19.75 -6.39 0.58
CA PHE A 61 20.49 -5.67 1.60
C PHE A 61 21.51 -6.58 2.28
N LEU A 62 22.71 -6.05 2.46
CA LEU A 62 23.76 -6.64 3.29
C LEU A 62 23.72 -5.99 4.67
N TYR A 63 23.69 -6.83 5.70
CA TYR A 63 23.78 -6.47 7.10
C TYR A 63 25.10 -6.98 7.67
N SER A 64 25.74 -6.16 8.51
CA SER A 64 27.03 -6.48 9.13
C SER A 64 26.99 -7.67 10.09
N SER A 65 25.80 -8.00 10.59
CA SER A 65 25.59 -9.19 11.40
C SER A 65 24.12 -9.57 11.46
N PHE A 66 23.87 -10.76 11.96
CA PHE A 66 22.52 -11.20 12.32
C PHE A 66 21.88 -10.33 13.40
N THR A 67 22.68 -9.85 14.36
CA THR A 67 22.22 -8.93 15.41
C THR A 67 21.75 -7.61 14.80
N ASP A 68 22.41 -7.12 13.75
CA ASP A 68 22.02 -5.90 13.07
C ASP A 68 20.72 -6.06 12.27
N LEU A 69 20.55 -7.20 11.59
CA LEU A 69 19.26 -7.55 10.97
C LEU A 69 18.16 -7.58 12.03
N LYS A 70 18.36 -8.29 13.15
CA LYS A 70 17.39 -8.35 14.25
C LYS A 70 17.07 -6.99 14.86
N ASN A 71 18.09 -6.16 15.05
CA ASN A 71 17.89 -4.81 15.57
C ASN A 71 17.14 -3.93 14.56
N TRP A 72 17.41 -4.07 13.27
CA TRP A 72 16.71 -3.33 12.23
C TRP A 72 15.26 -3.74 12.15
N ILE A 73 14.98 -5.04 12.22
CA ILE A 73 13.61 -5.55 12.27
C ILE A 73 12.93 -5.12 13.57
N ARG A 74 13.61 -5.13 14.71
CA ARG A 74 13.05 -4.62 15.97
C ARG A 74 12.81 -3.11 15.90
N GLN A 75 13.67 -2.34 15.23
CA GLN A 75 13.44 -0.91 14.98
C GLN A 75 12.26 -0.72 14.04
N LEU A 76 12.13 -1.51 12.96
CA LEU A 76 10.94 -1.50 12.11
C LEU A 76 9.68 -1.88 12.89
N ARG A 77 9.72 -2.93 13.71
CA ARG A 77 8.60 -3.36 14.56
C ARG A 77 8.27 -2.32 15.62
N LYS A 78 9.27 -1.65 16.21
CA LYS A 78 9.04 -0.53 17.12
C LYS A 78 8.50 0.70 16.40
N MET A 79 8.95 0.99 15.19
CA MET A 79 8.33 2.02 14.35
C MET A 79 6.90 1.62 13.96
N GLN A 80 6.62 0.32 13.80
CA GLN A 80 5.27 -0.20 13.56
C GLN A 80 4.37 -0.15 14.80
N ASP A 81 4.92 -0.45 15.98
CA ASP A 81 4.22 -0.49 17.27
C ASP A 81 4.04 0.91 17.87
N GLU A 82 4.99 1.84 17.61
CA GLU A 82 4.96 3.19 18.16
C GLU A 82 4.35 4.22 17.20
N GLU A 83 4.27 4.00 15.88
CA GLU A 83 3.53 4.86 14.91
C GLU A 83 3.62 4.34 13.43
N LEU A 84 2.80 3.34 13.00
CA LEU A 84 2.18 3.11 11.66
C LEU A 84 2.27 1.68 11.03
N PRO A 85 1.28 1.21 10.21
CA PRO A 85 0.05 1.88 9.84
C PRO A 85 -1.16 1.22 10.54
N SER A 86 -2.01 2.06 11.13
CA SER A 86 -3.44 1.78 11.09
C SER A 86 -3.76 1.34 9.65
N HIS A 87 -4.31 0.15 9.43
CA HIS A 87 -4.72 -0.35 8.10
C HIS A 87 -5.15 0.81 7.20
N ILE A 88 -4.81 0.86 5.91
CA ILE A 88 -4.96 2.10 5.11
C ILE A 88 -6.38 2.70 5.17
N LEU A 89 -7.39 1.87 5.40
CA LEU A 89 -8.81 2.26 5.58
C LEU A 89 -9.20 2.70 7.00
N LYS A 90 -8.43 2.35 8.03
CA LYS A 90 -8.70 2.64 9.44
C LYS A 90 -8.80 4.15 9.64
N ASN A 91 -9.93 4.56 10.22
CA ASN A 91 -10.33 5.97 10.41
C ASN A 91 -10.45 6.80 9.11
N ARG A 92 -10.44 6.17 7.92
CA ARG A 92 -10.57 6.85 6.61
C ARG A 92 -11.81 6.40 5.84
N LEU A 93 -12.10 5.10 5.84
CA LEU A 93 -13.30 4.56 5.22
C LEU A 93 -14.46 4.63 6.20
N LEU A 94 -15.53 5.31 5.80
CA LEU A 94 -16.77 5.39 6.56
C LEU A 94 -17.62 4.14 6.38
N TYR A 95 -18.60 3.97 7.28
CA TYR A 95 -19.66 2.96 7.24
C TYR A 95 -19.25 1.49 7.40
N GLY A 96 -17.96 1.14 7.31
CA GLY A 96 -17.46 -0.20 7.62
C GLY A 96 -18.23 -1.28 6.87
N LYS A 97 -18.87 -2.21 7.60
CA LYS A 97 -19.66 -3.31 6.99
C LYS A 97 -20.81 -2.82 6.08
N GLU A 98 -21.31 -1.62 6.34
CA GLU A 98 -22.50 -1.06 5.67
C GLU A 98 -22.14 -0.20 4.46
N PHE A 99 -20.85 -0.08 4.13
CA PHE A 99 -20.34 0.77 3.05
C PHE A 99 -21.14 0.63 1.73
N LEU A 100 -21.47 -0.60 1.32
CA LEU A 100 -22.21 -0.85 0.08
C LEU A 100 -23.60 -0.19 0.05
N LEU A 101 -24.28 -0.10 1.21
CA LEU A 101 -25.60 0.55 1.33
C LEU A 101 -25.51 2.06 1.11
N HIS A 102 -24.32 2.64 1.31
CA HIS A 102 -24.08 4.07 1.22
C HIS A 102 -23.47 4.49 -0.12
N ILE A 103 -23.11 3.56 -1.01
CA ILE A 103 -22.51 3.86 -2.32
C ILE A 103 -23.32 4.92 -3.09
N PRO A 104 -24.67 4.82 -3.25
CA PRO A 104 -25.41 5.83 -4.00
C PRO A 104 -25.24 7.25 -3.44
N GLY A 105 -25.33 7.42 -2.12
CA GLY A 105 -25.14 8.73 -1.47
C GLY A 105 -23.69 9.23 -1.53
N LEU A 106 -22.73 8.31 -1.50
CA LEU A 106 -21.31 8.61 -1.67
C LEU A 106 -21.00 9.12 -3.09
N LEU A 107 -21.63 8.53 -4.12
CA LEU A 107 -21.47 9.01 -5.50
C LEU A 107 -22.05 10.42 -5.68
N GLU A 108 -23.26 10.68 -5.19
CA GLU A 108 -23.88 12.02 -5.23
C GLU A 108 -22.99 13.07 -4.53
N MET A 109 -22.40 12.71 -3.38
CA MET A 109 -21.46 13.60 -2.70
C MET A 109 -20.21 13.90 -3.55
N VAL A 110 -19.67 12.93 -4.27
CA VAL A 110 -18.52 13.15 -5.18
C VAL A 110 -18.90 14.14 -6.29
N VAL A 111 -20.12 14.03 -6.85
CA VAL A 111 -20.63 14.99 -7.84
C VAL A 111 -20.64 16.40 -7.28
N ASP A 112 -21.16 16.57 -6.06
CA ASP A 112 -21.26 17.88 -5.42
C ASP A 112 -19.89 18.48 -5.08
N VAL A 113 -18.96 17.66 -4.60
CA VAL A 113 -17.61 18.11 -4.20
C VAL A 113 -16.78 18.48 -5.41
N PHE A 114 -16.77 17.63 -6.44
CA PHE A 114 -15.93 17.81 -7.63
C PHE A 114 -16.66 18.51 -8.80
N LYS A 115 -17.89 18.98 -8.58
CA LYS A 115 -18.71 19.68 -9.59
C LYS A 115 -18.82 18.89 -10.90
N LEU A 116 -19.10 17.60 -10.77
CA LEU A 116 -19.28 16.71 -11.91
C LEU A 116 -20.67 16.91 -12.53
N LYS A 117 -20.87 16.31 -13.71
CA LYS A 117 -22.13 16.44 -14.46
C LYS A 117 -23.27 15.64 -13.82
N ASP A 118 -22.98 14.42 -13.40
CA ASP A 118 -23.93 13.47 -12.84
C ASP A 118 -23.16 12.40 -12.04
N SER A 119 -23.89 11.55 -11.32
CA SER A 119 -23.31 10.50 -10.47
C SER A 119 -22.87 9.24 -11.23
N THR A 120 -22.93 9.24 -12.56
CA THR A 120 -22.50 8.10 -13.38
C THR A 120 -20.97 8.02 -13.40
N PRO A 121 -20.36 6.98 -12.80
CA PRO A 121 -18.92 6.93 -12.68
C PRO A 121 -18.26 6.62 -14.03
N THR A 122 -17.34 7.48 -14.48
CA THR A 122 -16.61 7.30 -15.73
C THR A 122 -15.15 7.72 -15.60
N ILE A 123 -14.28 7.16 -16.45
CA ILE A 123 -12.87 7.55 -16.52
C ILE A 123 -12.69 9.03 -16.85
N ASP A 124 -13.54 9.61 -17.72
CA ASP A 124 -13.40 11.02 -18.09
C ASP A 124 -13.77 11.96 -16.95
N GLN A 125 -14.78 11.62 -16.14
CA GLN A 125 -15.07 12.36 -14.92
C GLN A 125 -13.97 12.16 -13.85
N LEU A 126 -13.34 10.98 -13.80
CA LEU A 126 -12.22 10.72 -12.89
C LEU A 126 -11.00 11.61 -13.21
N LYS A 127 -10.74 11.92 -14.49
CA LYS A 127 -9.71 12.91 -14.89
C LYS A 127 -10.02 14.32 -14.37
N ILE A 128 -11.30 14.71 -14.32
CA ILE A 128 -11.73 15.99 -13.74
C ILE A 128 -11.45 16.02 -12.23
N ILE A 129 -11.65 14.88 -11.55
CA ILE A 129 -11.29 14.71 -10.14
C ILE A 129 -9.78 14.86 -9.96
N ASP A 130 -8.96 14.16 -10.75
CA ASP A 130 -7.49 14.22 -10.70
C ASP A 130 -6.97 15.66 -10.83
N GLU A 131 -7.49 16.43 -11.79
CA GLU A 131 -7.09 17.83 -11.95
C GLU A 131 -7.37 18.68 -10.70
N GLN A 132 -8.47 18.43 -9.99
CA GLN A 132 -8.84 19.17 -8.79
C GLN A 132 -8.00 18.73 -7.58
N LEU A 133 -7.71 17.44 -7.47
CA LEU A 133 -6.81 16.88 -6.47
C LEU A 133 -5.38 17.43 -6.63
N MET A 134 -4.85 17.46 -7.85
CA MET A 134 -3.52 18.04 -8.13
C MET A 134 -3.43 19.52 -7.74
N LYS A 135 -4.50 20.29 -8.00
CA LYS A 135 -4.57 21.71 -7.61
C LYS A 135 -4.80 21.92 -6.11
N ARG A 136 -4.90 20.83 -5.31
CA ARG A 136 -5.22 20.83 -3.88
C ARG A 136 -6.44 21.68 -3.53
N ARG A 137 -7.43 21.70 -4.44
CA ARG A 137 -8.66 22.51 -4.28
C ARG A 137 -9.68 21.88 -3.34
N THR A 138 -9.47 20.61 -2.98
CA THR A 138 -10.41 19.81 -2.21
C THR A 138 -9.73 19.32 -0.94
N GLU A 139 -10.37 19.57 0.20
CA GLU A 139 -9.97 18.98 1.47
C GLU A 139 -10.31 17.49 1.50
N ILE A 140 -9.34 16.65 1.84
CA ILE A 140 -9.50 15.20 1.86
C ILE A 140 -10.03 14.77 3.22
N THR A 141 -11.35 14.72 3.33
CA THR A 141 -12.04 14.18 4.51
C THR A 141 -12.31 12.67 4.36
N PRO A 142 -12.63 11.93 5.44
CA PRO A 142 -13.07 10.54 5.35
C PRO A 142 -14.29 10.33 4.42
N ALA A 143 -15.18 11.33 4.34
CA ALA A 143 -16.31 11.28 3.41
C ALA A 143 -15.84 11.35 1.95
N VAL A 144 -14.96 12.32 1.62
CA VAL A 144 -14.38 12.44 0.27
C VAL A 144 -13.60 11.18 -0.10
N PHE A 145 -12.79 10.64 0.81
CA PHE A 145 -12.08 9.38 0.60
C PHE A 145 -13.05 8.23 0.29
N SER A 146 -14.06 8.02 1.14
CA SER A 146 -15.07 6.97 0.95
C SER A 146 -15.82 7.13 -0.38
N GLY A 147 -16.11 8.37 -0.77
CA GLY A 147 -16.73 8.69 -2.05
C GLY A 147 -15.86 8.31 -3.24
N LEU A 148 -14.57 8.65 -3.18
CA LEU A 148 -13.62 8.28 -4.23
C LEU A 148 -13.43 6.76 -4.34
N VAL A 149 -13.44 6.03 -3.21
CA VAL A 149 -13.42 4.56 -3.22
C VAL A 149 -14.67 3.99 -3.90
N ALA A 150 -15.86 4.50 -3.56
CA ALA A 150 -17.11 4.09 -4.20
C ALA A 150 -17.10 4.40 -5.70
N TYR A 151 -16.64 5.59 -6.08
CA TYR A 151 -16.56 6.04 -7.47
C TYR A 151 -15.61 5.18 -8.29
N ALA A 152 -14.40 4.93 -7.79
CA ALA A 152 -13.42 4.07 -8.45
C ALA A 152 -13.93 2.62 -8.58
N GLY A 153 -14.53 2.07 -7.53
CA GLY A 153 -15.05 0.71 -7.58
C GLY A 153 -16.25 0.53 -8.49
N GLU A 154 -17.13 1.53 -8.63
CA GLU A 154 -18.20 1.49 -9.63
C GLU A 154 -17.66 1.55 -11.07
N ILE A 155 -16.59 2.32 -11.34
CA ILE A 155 -15.92 2.28 -12.65
C ILE A 155 -15.39 0.88 -12.95
N ILE A 156 -14.66 0.28 -12.00
CA ILE A 156 -14.09 -1.07 -12.14
C ILE A 156 -15.22 -2.09 -12.34
N LYS A 157 -16.22 -2.09 -11.47
CA LYS A 157 -17.36 -3.02 -11.54
C LYS A 157 -18.10 -2.92 -12.87
N ASN A 158 -18.32 -1.71 -13.38
CA ASN A 158 -19.06 -1.51 -14.63
C ASN A 158 -18.25 -1.82 -15.90
N SER A 159 -16.92 -1.97 -15.79
CA SER A 159 -16.08 -2.41 -16.91
C SER A 159 -15.90 -3.91 -17.02
N LEU A 160 -16.27 -4.65 -15.98
CA LEU A 160 -16.10 -6.10 -15.86
C LEU A 160 -17.42 -6.83 -16.15
N ASN A 161 -17.34 -8.11 -16.49
CA ASN A 161 -18.51 -8.93 -16.81
C ASN A 161 -19.02 -9.63 -15.54
N ASN A 162 -20.25 -9.32 -15.12
CA ASN A 162 -20.87 -9.92 -13.92
C ASN A 162 -20.08 -9.69 -12.62
N ALA A 163 -19.41 -8.54 -12.50
CA ALA A 163 -18.71 -8.18 -11.28
C ALA A 163 -19.68 -7.66 -10.20
N GLU A 164 -19.38 -7.99 -8.94
CA GLU A 164 -20.18 -7.60 -7.78
C GLU A 164 -19.31 -6.96 -6.71
N TRP A 165 -19.94 -6.12 -5.89
CA TRP A 165 -19.30 -5.63 -4.67
C TRP A 165 -19.33 -6.68 -3.58
N ALA A 166 -18.24 -6.76 -2.82
CA ALA A 166 -18.16 -7.50 -1.58
C ALA A 166 -17.55 -6.65 -0.48
N ILE A 167 -17.91 -6.98 0.76
CA ILE A 167 -17.22 -6.48 1.95
C ILE A 167 -16.57 -7.67 2.62
N VAL A 168 -15.26 -7.61 2.78
CA VAL A 168 -14.50 -8.61 3.52
C VAL A 168 -13.88 -8.00 4.76
N THR A 169 -13.63 -8.82 5.77
CA THR A 169 -12.82 -8.40 6.92
C THR A 169 -11.35 -8.43 6.52
N SER A 170 -10.60 -7.38 6.84
CA SER A 170 -9.17 -7.32 6.52
C SER A 170 -8.40 -8.48 7.16
N ALA A 171 -7.48 -9.07 6.40
CA ALA A 171 -6.58 -10.11 6.90
C ALA A 171 -5.57 -9.55 7.93
N PHE A 172 -5.33 -8.24 7.94
CA PHE A 172 -4.31 -7.59 8.77
C PHE A 172 -4.89 -6.85 9.99
N ASP A 173 -6.15 -6.42 9.94
CA ASP A 173 -6.86 -5.78 11.05
C ASP A 173 -8.34 -6.20 11.04
N THR A 174 -8.72 -7.13 11.92
CA THR A 174 -10.09 -7.68 11.95
C THR A 174 -11.17 -6.67 12.32
N ALA A 175 -10.79 -5.46 12.79
CA ALA A 175 -11.70 -4.36 13.02
C ALA A 175 -11.98 -3.53 11.76
N VAL A 176 -11.33 -3.85 10.63
CA VAL A 176 -11.43 -3.09 9.39
C VAL A 176 -12.10 -3.91 8.30
N TYR A 177 -13.03 -3.26 7.60
CA TYR A 177 -13.79 -3.82 6.50
C TYR A 177 -13.28 -3.25 5.18
N GLU A 178 -13.01 -4.13 4.23
CA GLU A 178 -12.46 -3.81 2.91
C GLU A 178 -13.55 -3.97 1.84
N PRO A 179 -13.91 -2.88 1.13
CA PRO A 179 -14.80 -2.95 -0.02
C PRO A 179 -14.01 -3.37 -1.26
N LEU A 180 -14.41 -4.50 -1.83
CA LEU A 180 -13.77 -5.14 -2.97
C LEU A 180 -14.75 -5.32 -4.10
N VAL A 181 -14.25 -5.32 -5.34
CA VAL A 181 -15.02 -5.74 -6.52
C VAL A 181 -14.54 -7.14 -6.89
N ILE A 182 -15.47 -8.07 -7.08
CA ILE A 182 -15.18 -9.48 -7.37
C ILE A 182 -15.75 -9.84 -8.74
N GLU A 183 -14.95 -10.48 -9.58
CA GLU A 183 -15.35 -11.07 -10.86
C GLU A 183 -14.84 -12.53 -10.92
N GLY A 184 -15.73 -13.49 -10.69
CA GLY A 184 -15.33 -14.90 -10.59
C GLY A 184 -14.35 -15.13 -9.44
N GLU A 185 -13.14 -15.58 -9.74
CA GLU A 185 -12.05 -15.76 -8.76
C GLU A 185 -11.15 -14.52 -8.61
N MET A 186 -11.32 -13.51 -9.46
CA MET A 186 -10.53 -12.28 -9.44
C MET A 186 -11.11 -11.27 -8.45
N THR A 187 -10.21 -10.53 -7.79
CA THR A 187 -10.54 -9.52 -6.79
C THR A 187 -9.80 -8.23 -7.09
N TYR A 188 -10.53 -7.12 -7.06
CA TYR A 188 -10.04 -5.79 -7.35
C TYR A 188 -10.22 -4.88 -6.13
N ASN A 189 -9.20 -4.05 -5.86
CA ASN A 189 -9.10 -3.25 -4.63
C ASN A 189 -9.29 -1.75 -4.95
N PRO A 190 -10.52 -1.24 -5.03
CA PRO A 190 -10.77 0.14 -5.46
C PRO A 190 -10.18 1.20 -4.54
N PHE A 191 -9.99 0.87 -3.26
CA PHE A 191 -9.43 1.80 -2.28
C PHE A 191 -7.92 2.01 -2.42
N PHE A 192 -7.20 1.08 -3.05
CA PHE A 192 -5.75 1.15 -3.11
C PHE A 192 -5.27 2.27 -4.04
N PRO A 193 -5.77 2.40 -5.30
CA PRO A 193 -5.50 3.57 -6.15
C PRO A 193 -5.80 4.91 -5.47
N VAL A 194 -6.94 5.00 -4.78
CA VAL A 194 -7.36 6.22 -4.06
C VAL A 194 -6.39 6.57 -2.94
N TYR A 195 -6.00 5.58 -2.13
CA TYR A 195 -5.03 5.80 -1.06
C TYR A 195 -3.69 6.28 -1.60
N ARG A 196 -3.17 5.64 -2.65
CA ARG A 196 -1.89 6.00 -3.25
C ARG A 196 -1.91 7.43 -3.77
N GLU A 197 -2.97 7.80 -4.49
CA GLU A 197 -3.08 9.14 -5.07
C GLU A 197 -3.14 10.26 -4.01
N LEU A 198 -3.80 9.99 -2.88
CA LEU A 198 -4.07 11.00 -1.85
C LEU A 198 -2.98 11.08 -0.77
N PHE A 199 -2.32 9.98 -0.44
CA PHE A 199 -1.46 9.88 0.75
C PHE A 199 -0.03 9.46 0.48
N GLU A 200 0.27 8.80 -0.64
CA GLU A 200 1.65 8.43 -0.96
C GLU A 200 2.37 9.59 -1.64
N GLN A 201 3.50 10.00 -1.06
CA GLN A 201 4.32 11.07 -1.64
C GLN A 201 5.23 10.48 -2.72
N TYR A 202 4.83 10.63 -3.98
CA TYR A 202 5.70 10.40 -5.12
C TYR A 202 6.30 11.72 -5.63
N PRO A 203 7.54 11.71 -6.16
CA PRO A 203 8.02 12.80 -7.01
C PRO A 203 6.99 13.01 -8.13
N GLU A 204 6.60 14.26 -8.42
CA GLU A 204 5.52 14.57 -9.37
C GLU A 204 5.70 13.90 -10.74
N THR A 205 6.95 13.66 -11.16
CA THR A 205 7.28 13.00 -12.43
C THR A 205 6.90 11.50 -12.50
N ASN A 206 6.63 10.86 -11.36
CA ASN A 206 6.28 9.43 -11.26
C ASN A 206 4.90 9.21 -10.62
N ARG A 207 4.09 10.26 -10.46
CA ARG A 207 2.75 10.14 -9.90
C ARG A 207 1.81 9.54 -10.95
N LEU A 208 1.24 8.39 -10.64
CA LEU A 208 0.18 7.77 -11.43
C LEU A 208 -1.15 8.38 -10.99
N SER A 209 -1.89 8.99 -11.91
CA SER A 209 -3.20 9.59 -11.60
C SER A 209 -4.21 8.54 -11.14
N LEU A 210 -5.28 8.95 -10.44
CA LEU A 210 -6.33 8.01 -10.05
C LEU A 210 -6.99 7.40 -11.28
N ALA A 211 -7.22 8.19 -12.33
CA ALA A 211 -7.76 7.69 -13.60
C ALA A 211 -6.87 6.63 -14.24
N ASP A 212 -5.56 6.83 -14.29
CA ASP A 212 -4.63 5.85 -14.86
C ASP A 212 -4.54 4.59 -14.00
N ALA A 213 -4.53 4.74 -12.67
CA ALA A 213 -4.48 3.61 -11.75
C ALA A 213 -5.75 2.75 -11.83
N VAL A 214 -6.93 3.37 -11.88
CA VAL A 214 -8.19 2.66 -12.10
C VAL A 214 -8.21 2.00 -13.47
N HIS A 215 -7.75 2.69 -14.52
CA HIS A 215 -7.66 2.11 -15.86
C HIS A 215 -6.76 0.87 -15.91
N ILE A 216 -5.63 0.87 -15.19
CA ILE A 216 -4.76 -0.30 -15.09
C ILE A 216 -5.49 -1.47 -14.39
N GLU A 217 -6.18 -1.21 -13.28
CA GLU A 217 -6.94 -2.26 -12.57
C GLU A 217 -8.03 -2.88 -13.44
N MET A 218 -8.70 -2.09 -14.30
CA MET A 218 -9.71 -2.60 -15.24
C MET A 218 -9.14 -3.54 -16.31
N ASN A 219 -7.83 -3.54 -16.54
CA ASN A 219 -7.16 -4.29 -17.61
C ASN A 219 -6.17 -5.35 -17.09
N ARG A 220 -6.27 -5.73 -15.81
CA ARG A 220 -5.50 -6.84 -15.23
C ARG A 220 -6.04 -8.20 -15.65
#